data_AF-A0A660XGL0-F1
#
_entry.id   AF-A0A660XGL0-F1
#
_cell.length_a   1.000
_cell.length_b   1.000
_cell.length_c   1.000
_cell.angle_alpha   90.00
_cell.angle_beta   90.00
_cell.angle_gamma   90.00
#
_symmetry.space_group_name_H-M   'P 1'
#
loop_
_entity.id
_entity.type
_entity.pdbx_description
1 polymer ?
#
loop_
_entity_poly.entity_id
_entity_poly.type
_entity_poly.pdbx_seq_one_letter_code
_entity_poly.pdbx_strand_id
1 'polypeptide(L)'
;LIADVEYGFAEDSVIHAVHAYMFPGDGDDYPIESGQMIVIAQDAIDHSPYPINSVNLLNADFEYYVADKGDVDNISVTNMIQLHHKYGVDFLYSVFNNAILLMKVQDPFKLGYDEFNRILLPKDDVIDGVEYRDNVAEMNMKRVDGSIDGGLTGGIPSYSSQSVERYIDHYEDGRMILKDNNNSSLDFHVNKPPTPGWIQEEVAE
;
A
#
# COMPACT_ATOMS: atom_id res chain seq x y z
N LEU A 1 3.68 -3.97 -9.42
CA LEU A 1 3.63 -2.51 -9.17
C LEU A 1 2.68 -2.23 -8.02
N ILE A 2 2.86 -1.12 -7.32
CA ILE A 2 1.94 -0.57 -6.34
C ILE A 2 1.27 0.66 -6.97
N ALA A 3 -0.05 0.76 -6.83
CA ALA A 3 -0.83 1.88 -7.32
C ALA A 3 -1.82 2.34 -6.24
N ASP A 4 -2.10 3.63 -6.20
CA ASP A 4 -3.08 4.20 -5.27
C ASP A 4 -4.28 4.84 -5.99
N VAL A 5 -5.43 4.75 -5.35
CA VAL A 5 -6.72 5.17 -5.92
C VAL A 5 -7.40 6.11 -4.92
N GLU A 6 -7.10 7.41 -5.02
CA GLU A 6 -7.77 8.41 -4.18
C GLU A 6 -9.17 8.79 -4.67
N TYR A 7 -9.43 8.59 -5.97
CA TYR A 7 -10.70 8.85 -6.63
C TYR A 7 -10.98 7.66 -7.53
N GLY A 8 -11.92 6.80 -7.14
CA GLY A 8 -12.22 5.59 -7.89
C GLY A 8 -13.68 5.49 -8.30
N PHE A 9 -13.92 4.70 -9.33
CA PHE A 9 -15.23 4.30 -9.80
C PHE A 9 -15.30 2.79 -9.54
N ALA A 10 -15.86 2.38 -8.40
CA ALA A 10 -15.80 1.00 -7.94
C ALA A 10 -16.34 -0.02 -8.97
N GLU A 11 -17.26 0.42 -9.82
CA GLU A 11 -17.91 -0.40 -10.85
C GLU A 11 -17.16 -0.43 -12.20
N ASP A 12 -16.11 0.38 -12.36
CA ASP A 12 -15.39 0.45 -13.63
C ASP A 12 -14.58 -0.82 -13.89
N SER A 13 -14.34 -1.07 -15.18
CA SER A 13 -13.51 -2.20 -15.64
C SER A 13 -12.00 -1.91 -15.59
N VAL A 14 -11.63 -0.68 -15.22
CA VAL A 14 -10.25 -0.21 -15.12
C VAL A 14 -10.04 0.52 -13.80
N ILE A 15 -8.80 0.48 -13.32
CA ILE A 15 -8.35 1.22 -12.15
C ILE A 15 -7.86 2.60 -12.60
N HIS A 16 -8.32 3.64 -11.91
CA HIS A 16 -7.91 5.02 -12.12
C HIS A 16 -6.88 5.43 -11.07
N ALA A 17 -5.61 5.10 -11.31
CA ALA A 17 -4.55 5.29 -10.32
C ALA A 17 -3.95 6.70 -10.37
N VAL A 18 -3.81 7.32 -9.20
CA VAL A 18 -3.24 8.66 -9.04
C VAL A 18 -1.72 8.60 -9.13
N HIS A 19 -1.12 7.62 -8.48
CA HIS A 19 0.28 7.29 -8.55
C HIS A 19 0.44 5.79 -8.85
N ALA A 20 1.53 5.43 -9.54
CA ALA A 20 1.87 4.05 -9.83
C ALA A 20 3.40 3.89 -9.85
N TYR A 21 3.89 2.93 -9.09
CA TYR A 21 5.32 2.67 -8.89
C TYR A 21 5.61 1.18 -9.04
N MET A 22 6.62 0.84 -9.82
CA MET A 22 7.00 -0.54 -10.09
C MET A 22 8.20 -0.95 -9.24
N PHE A 23 8.22 -2.19 -8.77
CA PHE A 23 9.46 -2.78 -8.29
C PHE A 23 10.50 -2.77 -9.42
N PRO A 24 11.76 -2.43 -9.15
CA PRO A 24 12.82 -2.55 -10.14
C PRO A 24 13.16 -4.02 -10.40
N GLY A 25 14.03 -4.23 -11.38
CA GLY A 25 14.59 -5.54 -11.73
C GLY A 25 14.05 -6.13 -13.04
N ASP A 26 14.65 -7.23 -13.46
CA ASP A 26 14.36 -7.94 -14.71
C ASP A 26 13.34 -9.08 -14.57
N GLY A 27 12.92 -9.36 -13.33
CA GLY A 27 12.00 -10.44 -12.98
C GLY A 27 12.61 -11.48 -12.02
N ASP A 28 13.94 -11.53 -11.91
CA ASP A 28 14.65 -12.49 -11.05
C ASP A 28 15.47 -11.83 -9.93
N ASP A 29 15.63 -10.49 -9.95
CA ASP A 29 16.50 -9.74 -9.01
C ASP A 29 16.03 -9.75 -7.55
N TYR A 30 14.71 -9.77 -7.31
CA TYR A 30 14.10 -9.61 -5.99
C TYR A 30 13.11 -10.74 -5.66
N PRO A 31 13.58 -11.99 -5.50
CA PRO A 31 12.72 -13.08 -5.08
C PRO A 31 12.20 -12.82 -3.65
N ILE A 32 10.92 -13.10 -3.43
CA ILE A 32 10.29 -13.05 -2.11
C ILE A 32 10.03 -14.49 -1.68
N GLU A 33 10.76 -14.94 -0.66
CA GLU A 33 10.62 -16.29 -0.12
C GLU A 33 9.30 -16.46 0.65
N SER A 34 8.88 -17.70 0.83
CA SER A 34 7.65 -17.99 1.57
C SER A 34 7.74 -17.49 3.03
N GLY A 35 6.82 -16.61 3.41
CA GLY A 35 6.81 -15.98 4.75
C GLY A 35 7.74 -14.77 4.90
N GLN A 36 8.48 -14.40 3.85
CA GLN A 36 9.23 -13.16 3.83
C GLN A 36 8.28 -11.97 3.69
N MET A 37 8.57 -10.91 4.44
CA MET A 37 7.92 -9.60 4.31
C MET A 37 8.89 -8.63 3.66
N ILE A 38 8.35 -7.71 2.87
CA ILE A 38 9.07 -6.62 2.22
C ILE A 38 8.47 -5.30 2.71
N VAL A 39 9.33 -4.35 3.07
CA VAL A 39 8.96 -3.01 3.50
C VAL A 39 9.28 -2.02 2.38
N ILE A 40 8.26 -1.27 1.96
CA ILE A 40 8.41 -0.13 1.06
C ILE A 40 8.11 1.13 1.87
N ALA A 41 9.10 2.00 2.01
CA ALA A 41 8.95 3.26 2.72
C ALA A 41 8.53 4.40 1.78
N GLN A 42 7.82 5.39 2.32
CA GLN A 42 7.73 6.69 1.65
C GLN A 42 9.14 7.29 1.58
N ASP A 43 9.72 7.60 2.76
CA ASP A 43 11.12 8.01 2.90
C ASP A 43 11.81 6.97 3.80
N ALA A 44 12.86 6.32 3.32
CA ALA A 44 13.59 5.30 4.09
C ALA A 44 14.60 5.93 5.07
N ILE A 45 14.12 6.73 6.02
CA ILE A 45 14.94 7.38 7.05
C ILE A 45 14.53 6.94 8.47
N ASP A 46 15.29 7.38 9.48
CA ASP A 46 14.92 7.14 10.88
C ASP A 46 13.90 8.19 11.35
N HIS A 47 12.63 7.80 11.35
CA HIS A 47 11.53 8.64 11.83
C HIS A 47 11.29 8.48 13.34
N SER A 48 11.97 7.55 14.02
CA SER A 48 11.78 7.29 15.46
C SER A 48 12.00 8.49 16.39
N PRO A 49 12.80 9.53 16.03
CA PRO A 49 12.92 10.72 16.86
C PRO A 49 11.62 11.54 16.96
N TYR A 50 10.81 11.61 15.90
CA TYR A 50 9.59 12.44 15.85
C TYR A 50 8.56 11.93 14.83
N PRO A 51 7.27 11.79 15.19
CA PRO A 51 6.70 11.91 16.54
C PRO A 51 7.06 10.72 17.46
N ILE A 52 6.69 10.79 18.74
CA ILE A 52 6.85 9.65 19.66
C ILE A 52 6.11 8.42 19.11
N ASN A 53 6.71 7.23 19.26
CA ASN A 53 6.23 5.96 18.70
C ASN A 53 6.20 5.91 17.17
N SER A 54 6.98 6.75 16.50
CA SER A 54 7.27 6.60 15.07
C SER A 54 8.32 5.51 14.83
N VAL A 55 8.49 5.12 13.57
CA VAL A 55 9.26 3.94 13.15
C VAL A 55 10.63 4.33 12.59
N ASN A 56 11.61 3.43 12.68
CA ASN A 56 12.87 3.57 11.95
C ASN A 56 12.77 2.78 10.64
N LEU A 57 12.89 3.47 9.49
CA LEU A 57 12.76 2.89 8.15
C LEU A 57 14.08 2.87 7.38
N LEU A 58 15.23 3.10 8.04
CA LEU A 58 16.55 3.06 7.37
C LEU A 58 16.87 1.72 6.69
N ASN A 59 16.21 0.65 7.12
CA ASN A 59 16.39 -0.71 6.60
C ASN A 59 15.19 -1.19 5.77
N ALA A 60 14.37 -0.27 5.24
CA ALA A 60 13.34 -0.66 4.28
C ALA A 60 13.99 -1.32 3.04
N ASP A 61 13.29 -2.27 2.43
CA ASP A 61 13.80 -2.96 1.23
C ASP A 61 13.75 -2.03 0.01
N PHE A 62 12.71 -1.21 -0.07
CA PHE A 62 12.53 -0.21 -1.12
C PHE A 62 12.02 1.12 -0.56
N GLU A 63 12.17 2.19 -1.34
CA GLU A 63 11.53 3.47 -1.07
C GLU A 63 10.91 4.11 -2.32
N TYR A 64 9.99 5.05 -2.10
CA TYR A 64 9.39 5.84 -3.16
C TYR A 64 10.14 7.17 -3.30
N TYR A 65 11.07 7.25 -4.24
CA TYR A 65 11.78 8.50 -4.50
C TYR A 65 11.20 9.27 -5.70
N VAL A 66 10.88 10.55 -5.46
CA VAL A 66 10.44 11.52 -6.48
C VAL A 66 11.57 12.48 -6.81
N ALA A 67 12.29 12.19 -7.89
CA ALA A 67 13.39 13.02 -8.35
C ALA A 67 12.96 14.49 -8.63
N ASP A 68 13.89 15.42 -8.39
CA ASP A 68 13.76 16.85 -8.72
C ASP A 68 12.61 17.61 -8.02
N LYS A 69 12.03 17.05 -6.95
CA LYS A 69 10.97 17.68 -6.15
C LYS A 69 11.39 18.13 -4.75
N GLY A 70 12.60 17.78 -4.33
CA GLY A 70 13.09 18.05 -2.97
C GLY A 70 12.77 16.92 -1.98
N ASP A 71 12.29 15.79 -2.49
CA ASP A 71 12.13 14.53 -1.77
C ASP A 71 13.48 14.02 -1.22
N VAL A 72 13.43 13.33 -0.09
CA VAL A 72 14.60 12.78 0.60
C VAL A 72 14.93 11.41 0.02
N ASP A 73 16.12 11.28 -0.57
CA ASP A 73 16.62 10.02 -1.12
C ASP A 73 17.58 9.35 -0.13
N ASN A 74 17.26 8.15 0.33
CA ASN A 74 18.23 7.30 1.01
C ASN A 74 18.94 6.43 -0.03
N ILE A 75 20.08 6.90 -0.52
CA ILE A 75 20.92 6.21 -1.52
C ILE A 75 21.32 4.75 -1.17
N SER A 76 21.14 4.31 0.07
CA SER A 76 21.40 2.92 0.49
C SER A 76 20.19 1.99 0.34
N VAL A 77 19.01 2.53 0.08
CA VAL A 77 17.76 1.79 -0.14
C VAL A 77 17.41 1.85 -1.63
N THR A 78 16.80 0.77 -2.13
CA THR A 78 16.51 0.67 -3.56
C THR A 78 15.25 1.48 -3.90
N ASN A 79 15.35 2.38 -4.86
CA ASN A 79 14.21 3.16 -5.32
C ASN A 79 13.23 2.34 -6.17
N MET A 80 11.94 2.46 -5.86
CA MET A 80 10.85 2.04 -6.74
C MET A 80 10.90 2.86 -8.04
N ILE A 81 10.53 2.23 -9.16
CA ILE A 81 10.46 2.91 -10.46
C ILE A 81 9.15 3.71 -10.53
N GLN A 82 9.26 5.03 -10.57
CA GLN A 82 8.13 5.92 -10.81
C GLN A 82 7.57 5.75 -12.23
N LEU A 83 6.40 5.14 -12.37
CA LEU A 83 5.68 5.03 -13.65
C LEU A 83 4.78 6.24 -13.89
N HIS A 84 4.06 6.63 -12.84
CA HIS A 84 3.16 7.78 -12.86
C HIS A 84 3.14 8.43 -11.49
N HIS A 85 3.27 9.75 -11.47
CA HIS A 85 3.18 10.55 -10.26
C HIS A 85 2.41 11.83 -10.57
N LYS A 86 1.15 11.89 -10.16
CA LYS A 86 0.28 13.01 -10.53
C LYS A 86 0.62 14.30 -9.77
N TYR A 87 0.94 14.21 -8.48
CA TYR A 87 1.32 15.36 -7.65
C TYR A 87 2.02 14.91 -6.37
N GLY A 88 2.62 15.85 -5.65
CA GLY A 88 3.36 15.57 -4.42
C GLY A 88 4.77 16.11 -4.52
N VAL A 89 5.37 16.37 -3.35
CA VAL A 89 6.82 16.40 -3.24
C VAL A 89 7.28 14.98 -2.98
N ASP A 90 6.66 14.34 -1.99
CA ASP A 90 6.84 12.93 -1.66
C ASP A 90 5.71 12.09 -2.27
N PHE A 91 5.89 10.77 -2.34
CA PHE A 91 4.81 9.82 -2.59
C PHE A 91 3.94 9.65 -1.34
N LEU A 92 2.96 10.54 -1.17
CA LEU A 92 2.15 10.58 0.04
C LEU A 92 0.78 9.94 -0.18
N TYR A 93 0.49 8.86 0.55
CA TYR A 93 -0.90 8.43 0.70
C TYR A 93 -1.67 9.42 1.58
N SER A 94 -2.91 9.72 1.21
CA SER A 94 -3.80 10.52 2.04
C SER A 94 -3.92 9.95 3.46
N VAL A 95 -3.63 10.78 4.47
CA VAL A 95 -3.69 10.38 5.89
C VAL A 95 -5.11 10.09 6.39
N PHE A 96 -6.13 10.34 5.56
CA PHE A 96 -7.54 10.13 5.89
C PHE A 96 -8.13 8.92 5.19
N ASN A 97 -7.75 8.65 3.94
CA ASN A 97 -8.37 7.61 3.13
C ASN A 97 -7.59 7.37 1.84
N ASN A 98 -7.44 6.12 1.43
CA ASN A 98 -6.94 5.74 0.12
C ASN A 98 -7.33 4.28 -0.17
N ALA A 99 -7.16 3.83 -1.41
CA ALA A 99 -7.05 2.42 -1.72
C ALA A 99 -5.67 2.15 -2.31
N ILE A 100 -4.99 1.12 -1.83
CA ILE A 100 -3.65 0.73 -2.26
C ILE A 100 -3.75 -0.65 -2.90
N LEU A 101 -3.21 -0.79 -4.11
CA LEU A 101 -3.34 -1.99 -4.93
C LEU A 101 -1.97 -2.54 -5.29
N LEU A 102 -1.77 -3.84 -5.07
CA LEU A 102 -0.66 -4.60 -5.62
C LEU A 102 -1.12 -5.23 -6.94
N MET A 103 -0.40 -4.96 -8.02
CA MET A 103 -0.80 -5.39 -9.37
C MET A 103 0.35 -6.00 -10.16
N LYS A 104 0.05 -6.99 -11.01
CA LYS A 104 1.00 -7.57 -11.98
C LYS A 104 0.62 -7.18 -13.41
N VAL A 105 1.00 -5.97 -13.78
CA VAL A 105 0.68 -5.39 -15.09
C VAL A 105 1.85 -5.55 -16.05
N GLN A 106 1.61 -6.15 -17.22
CA GLN A 106 2.64 -6.37 -18.25
C GLN A 106 3.02 -5.08 -18.98
N ASP A 107 2.03 -4.26 -19.35
CA ASP A 107 2.24 -2.97 -20.01
C ASP A 107 1.40 -1.90 -19.29
N PRO A 108 2.00 -1.18 -18.31
CA PRO A 108 1.29 -0.19 -17.51
C PRO A 108 0.72 0.98 -18.32
N PHE A 109 1.25 1.26 -19.51
CA PHE A 109 0.84 2.42 -20.31
C PHE A 109 -0.19 2.08 -21.38
N LYS A 110 -0.54 0.79 -21.55
CA LYS A 110 -1.41 0.29 -22.62
C LYS A 110 -2.79 0.95 -22.68
N LEU A 111 -3.39 1.21 -21.52
CA LEU A 111 -4.74 1.79 -21.43
C LEU A 111 -4.72 3.32 -21.42
N GLY A 112 -3.54 3.94 -21.30
CA GLY A 112 -3.36 5.38 -21.30
C GLY A 112 -3.77 6.03 -19.98
N TYR A 113 -4.36 7.23 -20.10
CA TYR A 113 -4.72 8.09 -18.98
C TYR A 113 -6.15 8.59 -19.15
N ASP A 114 -6.82 8.90 -18.04
CA ASP A 114 -8.10 9.59 -18.10
C ASP A 114 -7.96 11.12 -18.20
N GLU A 115 -9.11 11.80 -18.27
CA GLU A 115 -9.21 13.27 -18.37
C GLU A 115 -8.66 14.02 -17.15
N PHE A 116 -8.40 13.33 -16.04
CA PHE A 116 -7.82 13.89 -14.81
C PHE A 116 -6.36 13.52 -14.63
N ASN A 117 -5.69 13.01 -15.68
CA ASN A 117 -4.29 12.59 -15.65
C ASN A 117 -4.02 11.50 -14.59
N ARG A 118 -4.94 10.54 -14.45
CA ARG A 118 -4.71 9.28 -13.73
C ARG A 118 -4.35 8.19 -14.73
N ILE A 119 -3.36 7.36 -14.39
CA ILE A 119 -2.98 6.22 -15.23
C ILE A 119 -4.06 5.14 -15.13
N LEU A 120 -4.46 4.59 -16.28
CA LEU A 120 -5.45 3.53 -16.35
C LEU A 120 -4.76 2.17 -16.29
N LEU A 121 -5.13 1.35 -15.31
CA LEU A 121 -4.59 0.01 -15.13
C LEU A 121 -5.71 -1.04 -15.23
N PRO A 122 -5.43 -2.23 -15.78
CA PRO A 122 -6.44 -3.28 -15.92
C PRO A 122 -6.87 -3.83 -14.55
N LYS A 123 -8.17 -3.86 -14.28
CA LYS A 123 -8.72 -4.37 -13.00
C LYS A 123 -8.33 -5.83 -12.75
N ASP A 124 -8.32 -6.65 -13.80
CA ASP A 124 -8.04 -8.08 -13.72
C ASP A 124 -6.57 -8.40 -13.34
N ASP A 125 -5.67 -7.41 -13.39
CA ASP A 125 -4.26 -7.59 -13.00
C ASP A 125 -4.01 -7.27 -11.51
N VAL A 126 -5.05 -6.92 -10.74
CA VAL A 126 -4.96 -6.75 -9.29
C VAL A 126 -4.71 -8.10 -8.63
N ILE A 127 -3.64 -8.19 -7.84
CA ILE A 127 -3.31 -9.34 -7.01
C ILE A 127 -3.98 -9.18 -5.64
N ASP A 128 -3.88 -7.98 -5.07
CA ASP A 128 -4.35 -7.67 -3.73
C ASP A 128 -4.69 -6.18 -3.61
N GLY A 129 -5.60 -5.82 -2.70
CA GLY A 129 -6.02 -4.45 -2.46
C GLY A 129 -6.52 -4.21 -1.04
N VAL A 130 -6.17 -3.04 -0.50
CA VAL A 130 -6.66 -2.56 0.79
C VAL A 130 -7.25 -1.17 0.63
N GLU A 131 -8.49 -0.97 1.05
CA GLU A 131 -9.13 0.34 1.13
C GLU A 131 -9.33 0.76 2.59
N TYR A 132 -8.84 1.95 2.93
CA TYR A 132 -8.97 2.51 4.27
C TYR A 132 -9.63 3.89 4.26
N ARG A 133 -10.30 4.19 5.38
CA ARG A 133 -10.88 5.51 5.68
C ARG A 133 -10.79 5.83 7.17
N ASP A 134 -10.81 7.11 7.50
CA ASP A 134 -10.96 7.65 8.85
C ASP A 134 -12.36 7.34 9.44
N ASN A 135 -13.39 7.30 8.59
CA ASN A 135 -14.73 6.85 8.94
C ASN A 135 -15.11 5.59 8.15
N VAL A 136 -14.93 4.42 8.78
CA VAL A 136 -15.23 3.10 8.17
C VAL A 136 -16.72 2.83 7.96
N ALA A 137 -17.61 3.67 8.49
CA ALA A 137 -19.04 3.58 8.20
C ALA A 137 -19.41 4.11 6.80
N GLU A 138 -18.50 4.84 6.13
CA GLU A 138 -18.71 5.44 4.80
C GLU A 138 -18.51 4.43 3.65
N MET A 139 -19.15 3.27 3.75
CA MET A 139 -19.08 2.21 2.72
C MET A 139 -19.53 2.69 1.32
N ASN A 140 -20.40 3.70 1.28
CA ASN A 140 -20.86 4.32 0.03
C ASN A 140 -19.79 5.21 -0.66
N MET A 141 -18.65 5.44 0.01
CA MET A 141 -17.52 6.21 -0.52
C MET A 141 -16.36 5.31 -0.96
N LYS A 142 -16.60 3.99 -1.07
CA LYS A 142 -15.62 3.04 -1.61
C LYS A 142 -15.27 3.36 -3.06
N ARG A 143 -14.03 3.05 -3.42
CA ARG A 143 -13.41 3.41 -4.70
C ARG A 143 -13.03 2.22 -5.55
N VAL A 144 -12.85 1.08 -4.93
CA VAL A 144 -12.50 -0.17 -5.59
C VAL A 144 -13.68 -1.14 -5.54
N ASP A 145 -13.73 -1.99 -6.56
CA ASP A 145 -14.73 -3.05 -6.70
C ASP A 145 -14.72 -3.96 -5.45
N GLY A 146 -15.91 -4.40 -5.01
CA GLY A 146 -16.04 -5.30 -3.87
C GLY A 146 -15.38 -6.67 -4.05
N SER A 147 -15.07 -7.06 -5.29
CA SER A 147 -14.26 -8.24 -5.60
C SER A 147 -12.77 -8.07 -5.28
N ILE A 148 -12.28 -6.83 -5.20
CA ILE A 148 -10.92 -6.50 -4.74
C ILE A 148 -10.93 -6.32 -3.23
N ASP A 149 -11.83 -5.47 -2.73
CA ASP A 149 -12.01 -5.24 -1.30
C ASP A 149 -13.47 -4.91 -1.02
N GLY A 150 -14.18 -5.81 -0.36
CA GLY A 150 -15.58 -5.67 0.03
C GLY A 150 -15.79 -4.82 1.29
N GLY A 151 -14.72 -4.37 1.96
CA GLY A 151 -14.75 -3.68 3.23
C GLY A 151 -14.04 -2.33 3.23
N LEU A 152 -13.88 -1.81 4.45
CA LEU A 152 -13.02 -0.69 4.79
C LEU A 152 -12.27 -1.02 6.08
N THR A 153 -10.97 -0.76 6.10
CA THR A 153 -10.18 -0.71 7.35
C THR A 153 -9.84 0.75 7.71
N GLY A 154 -9.09 0.95 8.79
CA GLY A 154 -8.73 2.26 9.31
C GLY A 154 -9.55 2.59 10.55
N GLY A 155 -10.32 3.68 10.50
CA GLY A 155 -10.98 4.22 11.69
C GLY A 155 -10.02 4.86 12.68
N ILE A 156 -8.79 5.14 12.23
CA ILE A 156 -7.72 5.70 13.05
C ILE A 156 -7.67 7.23 12.92
N PRO A 157 -7.52 7.98 14.02
CA PRO A 157 -7.26 9.41 13.94
C PRO A 157 -5.95 9.69 13.18
N SER A 158 -5.93 10.72 12.35
CA SER A 158 -4.71 11.16 11.68
C SER A 158 -3.63 11.57 12.69
N TYR A 159 -2.36 11.39 12.33
CA TYR A 159 -1.19 11.75 13.14
C TYR A 159 -1.15 11.09 14.53
N SER A 160 -1.66 9.85 14.65
CA SER A 160 -1.78 9.14 15.94
C SER A 160 -0.73 8.06 16.18
N SER A 161 0.29 7.94 15.31
CA SER A 161 1.29 6.85 15.33
C SER A 161 0.62 5.48 15.40
N GLN A 162 -0.33 5.24 14.50
CA GLN A 162 -1.08 3.99 14.34
C GLN A 162 -1.08 3.59 12.87
N SER A 163 -1.24 2.30 12.63
CA SER A 163 -1.37 1.71 11.30
C SER A 163 -2.49 0.67 11.30
N VAL A 164 -2.72 0.06 10.15
CA VAL A 164 -3.53 -1.16 10.05
C VAL A 164 -2.62 -2.31 9.64
N GLU A 165 -2.86 -3.49 10.16
CA GLU A 165 -2.13 -4.70 9.81
C GLU A 165 -3.10 -5.87 9.62
N ARG A 166 -2.72 -6.85 8.81
CA ARG A 166 -3.55 -8.05 8.61
C ARG A 166 -3.53 -8.93 9.85
N TYR A 167 -4.66 -9.55 10.17
CA TYR A 167 -4.71 -10.65 11.11
C TYR A 167 -3.93 -11.86 10.59
N ILE A 168 -3.33 -12.59 11.52
CA ILE A 168 -2.85 -13.95 11.26
C ILE A 168 -4.08 -14.86 11.20
N ASP A 169 -4.24 -15.58 10.10
CA ASP A 169 -5.30 -16.58 9.96
C ASP A 169 -4.89 -17.88 10.66
N HIS A 170 -3.72 -18.41 10.29
CA HIS A 170 -3.16 -19.60 10.91
C HIS A 170 -1.66 -19.74 10.60
N TYR A 171 -1.04 -20.80 11.12
CA TYR A 171 0.31 -21.21 10.73
C TYR A 171 0.24 -22.54 9.99
N GLU A 172 1.02 -22.65 8.92
CA GLU A 172 1.17 -23.87 8.11
C GLU A 172 2.66 -24.18 7.98
N ASP A 173 3.11 -25.34 8.43
CA ASP A 173 4.53 -25.75 8.40
C ASP A 173 5.51 -24.71 8.98
N GLY A 174 5.10 -24.01 10.04
CA GLY A 174 5.90 -22.97 10.71
C GLY A 174 5.88 -21.61 10.01
N ARG A 175 5.15 -21.49 8.89
CA ARG A 175 4.93 -20.24 8.17
C ARG A 175 3.62 -19.60 8.59
N MET A 176 3.65 -18.29 8.81
CA MET A 176 2.47 -17.48 9.08
C MET A 176 1.64 -17.28 7.81
N ILE A 177 0.33 -17.52 7.90
CA ILE A 177 -0.66 -17.26 6.86
C ILE A 177 -1.50 -16.08 7.29
N LEU A 178 -1.56 -15.05 6.46
CA LEU A 178 -2.36 -13.86 6.72
C LEU A 178 -3.77 -14.03 6.18
N LYS A 179 -4.72 -13.47 6.91
CA LYS A 179 -6.12 -13.50 6.53
C LYS A 179 -6.35 -12.63 5.29
N ASP A 180 -7.12 -13.16 4.35
CA ASP A 180 -7.46 -12.51 3.09
C ASP A 180 -8.81 -13.00 2.58
N ASN A 181 -9.87 -12.24 2.85
CA ASN A 181 -11.22 -12.53 2.39
C ASN A 181 -11.65 -11.53 1.31
N ASN A 182 -10.69 -10.80 0.72
CA ASN A 182 -10.93 -9.61 -0.07
C ASN A 182 -11.88 -8.66 0.68
N ASN A 183 -11.70 -8.48 1.99
CA ASN A 183 -12.56 -7.62 2.80
C ASN A 183 -11.79 -7.04 3.99
N SER A 184 -11.33 -5.79 3.83
CA SER A 184 -10.47 -5.13 4.81
C SER A 184 -11.12 -4.96 6.19
N SER A 185 -12.44 -4.98 6.30
CA SER A 185 -13.13 -4.95 7.60
C SER A 185 -13.03 -6.25 8.39
N LEU A 186 -12.67 -7.35 7.73
CA LEU A 186 -12.47 -8.67 8.33
C LEU A 186 -11.00 -9.06 8.44
N ASP A 187 -10.17 -8.52 7.55
CA ASP A 187 -8.81 -8.97 7.34
C ASP A 187 -7.78 -8.15 8.15
N PHE A 188 -8.13 -6.93 8.57
CA PHE A 188 -7.21 -6.01 9.24
C PHE A 188 -7.68 -5.54 10.61
N HIS A 189 -6.72 -5.23 11.48
CA HIS A 189 -6.91 -4.52 12.75
C HIS A 189 -5.99 -3.32 12.87
N VAL A 190 -6.28 -2.48 13.86
CA VAL A 190 -5.43 -1.33 14.19
C VAL A 190 -4.20 -1.80 14.94
N ASN A 191 -3.02 -1.51 14.40
CA ASN A 191 -1.74 -1.75 15.03
C ASN A 191 -1.18 -0.47 15.67
N LYS A 192 -0.81 -0.58 16.95
CA LYS A 192 -0.30 0.53 17.77
C LYS A 192 0.78 0.06 18.76
N PRO A 193 2.07 0.40 18.56
CA PRO A 193 2.62 1.22 17.47
C PRO A 193 2.83 0.41 16.17
N PRO A 194 2.97 1.06 15.01
CA PRO A 194 3.26 0.38 13.74
C PRO A 194 4.53 -0.49 13.81
N THR A 195 4.48 -1.66 13.17
CA THR A 195 5.58 -2.64 13.12
C THR A 195 5.96 -3.03 11.69
N PRO A 196 6.49 -2.12 10.86
CA PRO A 196 6.90 -2.47 9.49
C PRO A 196 7.89 -3.64 9.49
N GLY A 197 7.64 -4.64 8.65
CA GLY A 197 8.46 -5.85 8.53
C GLY A 197 8.19 -6.94 9.58
N TRP A 198 7.21 -6.75 10.47
CA TRP A 198 6.81 -7.73 11.47
C TRP A 198 5.32 -7.63 11.80
N ILE A 199 4.65 -8.76 12.00
CA ILE A 199 3.24 -8.79 12.39
C ILE A 199 3.13 -9.18 13.85
N GLN A 200 2.33 -8.42 14.61
CA GLN A 200 2.10 -8.73 16.01
C GLN A 200 1.26 -10.00 16.13
N GLU A 201 1.72 -10.94 16.95
CA GLU A 201 0.97 -12.15 17.26
C GLU A 201 -0.18 -11.79 18.23
N GLU A 202 -1.26 -11.23 17.70
CA GLU A 202 -2.54 -11.23 18.41
C GLU A 202 -3.24 -12.56 18.12
N VAL A 203 -3.34 -13.42 19.14
CA VAL A 203 -4.23 -14.57 19.09
C VAL A 203 -5.64 -14.02 19.06
N ALA A 204 -6.37 -14.18 17.96
CA ALA A 204 -7.79 -13.86 17.92
C ALA A 204 -8.49 -14.57 19.08
N GLU A 205 -9.11 -13.80 19.99
CA GLU A 205 -9.95 -14.35 21.07
C GLU A 205 -11.20 -15.05 20.54
#